data_AF-A0A813J4R4-F1
#
_entry.id   AF-A0A813J4R4-F1
#
_cell.length_a   1.000
_cell.length_b   1.000
_cell.length_c   1.000
_cell.angle_alpha   90.00
_cell.angle_beta   90.00
_cell.angle_gamma   90.00
#
_symmetry.space_group_name_H-M   'P 1'
#
loop_
_entity.id
_entity.type
_entity.pdbx_description
1 polymer ?
#
loop_
_entity_poly.entity_id
_entity_poly.type
_entity_poly.pdbx_seq_one_letter_code
_entity_poly.pdbx_strand_id
1 'polypeptide(L)'
;LYAAVAGEDGLADAPCSKVLGFNETWGPRDRSKQDLQFCTEHHQRTCCQRNHSRTVLASFAPFSYERSAQCAQMSRLALCSVCDGDVGTGMKAQANLIVLCPSFCSR
;
A
#
# COMPACT_ATOMS: atom_id res chain seq x y z
N LEU A 1 23.25 -36.52 -23.13
CA LEU A 1 23.48 -35.12 -22.71
C LEU A 1 22.35 -34.73 -21.77
N TYR A 2 22.62 -34.61 -20.48
CA TYR A 2 21.70 -33.98 -19.53
C TYR A 2 22.10 -32.50 -19.44
N ALA A 3 21.15 -31.61 -19.71
CA ALA A 3 21.30 -30.19 -19.41
C ALA A 3 20.34 -29.87 -18.27
N ALA A 4 20.90 -29.66 -17.08
CA ALA A 4 20.27 -28.88 -16.03
C ALA A 4 20.86 -27.46 -16.13
N VAL A 5 19.99 -26.46 -16.10
CA VAL A 5 20.37 -25.09 -15.69
C VAL A 5 19.26 -24.58 -14.78
N ALA A 6 19.62 -24.46 -13.51
CA ALA A 6 18.88 -23.76 -12.48
C ALA A 6 19.01 -22.24 -12.71
N GLY A 7 17.96 -21.47 -12.36
CA GLY A 7 18.02 -20.02 -12.40
C GLY A 7 16.71 -19.34 -12.00
N GLU A 8 16.48 -19.27 -10.68
CA GLU A 8 15.65 -18.29 -9.98
C GLU A 8 14.14 -18.23 -10.28
N ASP A 9 13.38 -19.06 -9.55
CA ASP A 9 12.01 -18.73 -9.15
C ASP A 9 12.04 -17.45 -8.29
N GLY A 10 12.11 -16.29 -8.94
CA GLY A 10 11.73 -15.04 -8.32
C GLY A 10 10.27 -15.18 -7.94
N LEU A 11 10.01 -15.30 -6.63
CA LEU A 11 8.67 -15.43 -6.06
C LEU A 11 7.77 -14.41 -6.74
N ALA A 12 6.92 -14.85 -7.67
CA ALA A 12 6.03 -13.94 -8.36
C ALA A 12 5.16 -13.31 -7.27
N ASP A 13 5.32 -12.01 -7.04
CA ASP A 13 4.58 -11.31 -6.01
C ASP A 13 3.09 -11.63 -6.18
N ALA A 14 2.42 -11.93 -5.07
CA ALA A 14 1.01 -12.23 -5.08
C ALA A 14 0.24 -11.09 -5.78
N PRO A 15 -0.88 -11.40 -6.47
CA PRO A 15 -1.68 -10.35 -7.09
C PRO A 15 -2.24 -9.40 -6.03
N CYS A 16 -2.43 -8.15 -6.41
CA CYS A 16 -3.09 -7.18 -5.56
C CYS A 16 -4.56 -7.59 -5.31
N SER A 17 -5.01 -7.50 -4.06
CA SER A 17 -6.31 -7.98 -3.60
C SER A 17 -7.47 -7.12 -4.08
N LYS A 18 -8.46 -7.73 -4.76
CA LYS A 18 -9.71 -7.08 -5.12
C LYS A 18 -10.54 -6.67 -3.92
N VAL A 19 -10.40 -7.36 -2.80
CA VAL A 19 -11.13 -7.04 -1.58
C VAL A 19 -10.72 -5.67 -1.03
N LEU A 20 -9.49 -5.25 -1.33
CA LEU A 20 -8.98 -3.90 -1.03
C LEU A 20 -9.21 -2.90 -2.18
N GLY A 21 -9.97 -3.29 -3.21
CA GLY A 21 -10.30 -2.45 -4.37
C GLY A 21 -9.24 -2.43 -5.46
N PHE A 22 -8.27 -3.35 -5.45
CA PHE A 22 -7.22 -3.42 -6.47
C PHE A 22 -7.56 -4.34 -7.64
N ASN A 23 -6.72 -4.27 -8.68
CA ASN A 23 -6.81 -5.16 -9.84
C ASN A 23 -5.97 -6.42 -9.61
N GLU A 24 -6.62 -7.58 -9.57
CA GLU A 24 -6.00 -8.90 -9.32
C GLU A 24 -5.12 -9.40 -10.47
N THR A 25 -5.13 -8.73 -11.63
CA THR A 25 -4.27 -9.13 -12.75
C THR A 25 -2.81 -8.73 -12.56
N TRP A 26 -2.52 -7.79 -11.65
CA TRP A 26 -1.17 -7.24 -11.45
C TRP A 26 -0.73 -7.39 -9.98
N GLY A 27 0.54 -7.71 -9.78
CA GLY A 27 1.19 -7.63 -8.47
C GLY A 27 1.66 -6.21 -8.13
N PRO A 28 2.12 -6.01 -6.88
CA PRO A 28 2.84 -4.82 -6.46
C PRO A 28 3.97 -4.47 -7.44
N ARG A 29 4.12 -3.18 -7.72
CA ARG A 29 5.23 -2.68 -8.56
C ARG A 29 5.63 -1.27 -8.17
N ASP A 30 6.82 -0.89 -8.57
CA ASP A 30 7.30 0.47 -8.37
C ASP A 30 6.48 1.47 -9.18
N ARG A 31 6.25 2.63 -8.58
CA ARG A 31 5.54 3.76 -9.17
C ARG A 31 6.34 5.02 -8.97
N SER A 32 6.09 6.02 -9.83
CA SER A 32 6.66 7.33 -9.60
C SER A 32 6.02 7.95 -8.36
N LYS A 33 6.79 8.76 -7.61
CA LYS A 33 6.23 9.57 -6.52
C LYS A 33 5.14 10.54 -7.02
N GLN A 34 5.20 10.92 -8.29
CA GLN A 34 4.19 11.78 -8.93
C GLN A 34 2.86 11.07 -9.18
N ASP A 35 2.86 9.74 -9.35
CA ASP A 35 1.62 8.95 -9.45
C ASP A 35 0.95 8.83 -8.09
N LEU A 36 1.75 8.71 -7.03
CA LEU A 36 1.26 8.48 -5.67
C LEU A 36 1.19 9.73 -4.79
N GLN A 37 1.31 10.94 -5.35
CA GLN A 37 1.37 12.28 -4.71
C GLN A 37 1.11 12.39 -3.20
N PHE A 38 0.03 11.79 -2.68
CA PHE A 38 -0.37 11.82 -1.28
C PHE A 38 0.26 10.73 -0.37
N CYS A 39 0.63 9.59 -0.94
CA CYS A 39 1.16 8.37 -0.30
C CYS A 39 2.54 7.99 -0.86
N THR A 40 3.41 8.98 -1.07
CA THR A 40 4.71 8.78 -1.74
C THR A 40 5.69 7.85 -1.02
N GLU A 41 5.48 7.61 0.28
CA GLU A 41 6.24 6.65 1.08
C GLU A 41 6.12 5.22 0.55
N HIS A 42 5.03 4.89 -0.14
CA HIS A 42 4.78 3.58 -0.73
C HIS A 42 5.09 3.56 -2.24
N HIS A 43 6.01 4.38 -2.74
CA HIS A 43 6.31 4.39 -4.18
C HIS A 43 7.05 3.13 -4.66
N GLN A 44 7.70 2.40 -3.75
CA GLN A 44 8.31 1.11 -4.04
C GLN A 44 7.31 0.01 -3.73
N ARG A 45 7.22 -0.99 -4.63
CA ARG A 45 6.41 -2.21 -4.46
C ARG A 45 4.99 -1.91 -3.95
N THR A 46 4.17 -1.24 -4.75
CA THR A 46 2.81 -0.83 -4.37
C THR A 46 1.72 -1.42 -5.25
N CYS A 47 0.55 -1.65 -4.67
CA CYS A 47 -0.69 -1.93 -5.40
C CYS A 47 -1.45 -0.66 -5.82
N CYS A 48 -1.08 0.50 -5.29
CA CYS A 48 -1.75 1.75 -5.60
C CYS A 48 -1.42 2.28 -6.99
N GLN A 49 -2.39 3.03 -7.51
CA GLN A 49 -2.31 3.81 -8.73
C GLN A 49 -2.76 5.24 -8.40
N ARG A 50 -2.65 6.13 -9.38
CA ARG A 50 -3.01 7.55 -9.21
C ARG A 50 -4.44 7.75 -8.70
N ASN A 51 -5.39 6.96 -9.17
CA ASN A 51 -6.78 7.00 -8.68
C ASN A 51 -6.87 6.57 -7.21
N HIS A 52 -6.17 5.52 -6.79
CA HIS A 52 -6.16 5.06 -5.39
C HIS A 52 -5.59 6.12 -4.46
N SER A 53 -4.46 6.75 -4.82
CA SER A 53 -3.88 7.84 -4.03
C SER A 53 -4.83 9.05 -3.91
N ARG A 54 -5.61 9.34 -4.96
CA ARG A 54 -6.66 10.38 -4.91
C ARG A 54 -7.84 9.98 -4.01
N THR A 55 -8.25 8.71 -4.00
CA THR A 55 -9.27 8.23 -3.07
C THR A 55 -8.81 8.36 -1.63
N VAL A 56 -7.55 8.01 -1.33
CA VAL A 56 -6.96 8.19 0.01
C VAL A 56 -6.95 9.68 0.41
N LEU A 57 -6.59 10.59 -0.51
CA LEU A 57 -6.67 12.02 -0.27
C LEU A 57 -8.10 12.48 0.03
N ALA A 58 -9.11 11.97 -0.68
CA ALA A 58 -10.51 12.27 -0.38
C ALA A 58 -10.93 11.77 1.01
N SER A 59 -10.51 10.56 1.41
CA SER A 59 -10.72 10.02 2.75
C SER A 59 -9.99 10.82 3.84
N PHE A 60 -8.92 11.52 3.49
CA PHE A 60 -8.18 12.39 4.41
C PHE A 60 -8.85 13.75 4.62
N ALA A 61 -9.76 14.18 3.73
CA ALA A 61 -10.38 15.51 3.80
C ALA A 61 -10.99 15.88 5.18
N PRO A 62 -11.61 14.97 5.95
CA PRO A 62 -12.11 15.28 7.30
C PRO A 62 -11.01 15.71 8.29
N PHE A 63 -9.77 15.26 8.09
CA PHE A 63 -8.61 15.67 8.91
C PHE A 63 -8.10 17.07 8.58
N SER A 64 -8.70 17.79 7.62
CA SER A 64 -8.39 19.20 7.38
C SER A 64 -8.73 20.11 8.57
N TYR A 65 -9.60 19.67 9.46
CA TYR A 65 -9.96 20.36 10.70
C TYR A 65 -9.13 19.93 11.92
N GLU A 66 -8.25 18.92 11.76
CA GLU A 66 -7.37 18.46 12.82
C GLU A 66 -6.35 19.56 13.15
N ARG A 67 -6.24 19.91 14.44
CA ARG A 67 -5.34 20.98 14.92
C ARG A 67 -3.94 20.46 15.21
N SER A 68 -3.83 19.18 15.56
CA SER A 68 -2.55 18.52 15.78
C SER A 68 -1.94 18.08 14.45
N ALA A 69 -0.88 18.77 14.02
CA ALA A 69 -0.13 18.38 12.82
C ALA A 69 0.37 16.92 12.91
N GLN A 70 0.70 16.45 14.12
CA GLN A 70 1.09 15.06 14.36
C GLN A 70 -0.09 14.10 14.13
N CYS A 71 -1.28 14.40 14.67
CA CYS A 71 -2.47 13.59 14.45
C CYS A 71 -2.84 13.53 12.96
N ALA A 72 -2.82 14.68 12.28
CA ALA A 72 -3.07 14.75 10.84
C ALA A 72 -2.04 13.91 10.06
N GLN A 73 -0.76 14.01 10.39
CA GLN A 73 0.30 13.24 9.74
C GLN A 73 0.16 11.72 10.00
N MET A 74 -0.14 11.31 11.23
CA MET A 74 -0.36 9.89 11.56
C MET A 74 -1.60 9.32 10.87
N SER A 75 -2.66 10.11 10.78
CA SER A 75 -3.89 9.74 10.05
C SER A 75 -3.62 9.58 8.55
N ARG A 76 -2.81 10.47 7.96
CA ARG A 76 -2.35 10.32 6.57
C ARG A 76 -1.61 9.00 6.37
N LEU A 77 -0.62 8.68 7.22
CA LEU A 77 0.15 7.44 7.13
C LEU A 77 -0.75 6.21 7.28
N ALA A 78 -1.69 6.23 8.22
CA ALA A 78 -2.63 5.14 8.43
C ALA A 78 -3.49 4.90 7.19
N LEU A 79 -4.05 5.96 6.60
CA LEU A 79 -4.85 5.85 5.39
C LEU A 79 -4.02 5.41 4.17
N CYS A 80 -2.78 5.89 4.06
CA CYS A 80 -1.87 5.51 2.97
C CYS A 80 -1.35 4.07 3.07
N SER A 81 -1.46 3.42 4.24
CA SER A 81 -0.99 2.04 4.44
C SER A 81 -1.62 1.03 3.47
N VAL A 82 -2.82 1.31 2.93
CA VAL A 82 -3.45 0.50 1.88
C VAL A 82 -2.59 0.38 0.62
N CYS A 83 -1.70 1.34 0.38
CA CYS A 83 -0.79 1.36 -0.75
C CYS A 83 0.49 0.54 -0.54
N ASP A 84 0.77 0.06 0.67
CA ASP A 84 1.87 -0.86 0.89
C ASP A 84 1.65 -2.16 0.08
N GLY A 85 2.69 -2.71 -0.56
CA GLY A 85 2.55 -3.91 -1.38
C GLY A 85 2.12 -5.14 -0.59
N ASP A 86 2.58 -5.28 0.65
CA ASP A 86 2.22 -6.42 1.50
C ASP A 86 0.80 -6.28 2.04
N VAL A 87 0.36 -5.05 2.31
CA VAL A 87 -1.05 -4.79 2.62
C VAL A 87 -1.91 -5.04 1.39
N GLY A 88 -1.51 -4.51 0.23
CA GLY A 88 -2.25 -4.61 -1.02
C GLY A 88 -2.40 -6.03 -1.53
N THR A 89 -1.46 -6.93 -1.22
CA THR A 89 -1.55 -8.37 -1.49
C THR A 89 -2.30 -9.17 -0.41
N GLY A 90 -2.68 -8.52 0.69
CA GLY A 90 -3.36 -9.14 1.82
C GLY A 90 -2.43 -9.83 2.83
N MET A 91 -1.12 -9.83 2.62
CA MET A 91 -0.16 -10.43 3.57
C MET A 91 -0.14 -9.69 4.92
N LYS A 92 -0.35 -8.37 4.92
CA LYS A 92 -0.49 -7.54 6.13
C LYS A 92 -1.93 -7.10 6.39
N ALA A 93 -2.90 -7.90 5.96
CA ALA A 93 -4.32 -7.66 6.24
C ALA A 93 -4.98 -8.92 6.80
N GLN A 94 -5.89 -8.76 7.77
CA GLN A 94 -6.66 -9.85 8.35
C GLN A 94 -8.14 -9.47 8.35
N ALA A 95 -9.00 -10.32 7.79
CA ALA A 95 -10.44 -10.06 7.70
C ALA A 95 -10.77 -8.67 7.11
N ASN A 96 -10.02 -8.25 6.08
CA ASN A 96 -10.13 -6.93 5.42
C ASN A 96 -9.74 -5.72 6.29
N LEU A 97 -9.08 -5.96 7.41
CA LEU A 97 -8.50 -4.93 8.26
C LEU A 97 -6.99 -4.90 8.07
N ILE A 98 -6.43 -3.70 7.90
CA ILE A 98 -4.98 -3.50 7.81
C ILE A 98 -4.39 -3.66 9.21
N VAL A 99 -3.38 -4.52 9.34
CA VAL A 99 -2.72 -4.75 10.63
C VAL A 99 -1.62 -3.72 10.82
N LEU A 100 -1.80 -2.82 11.79
CA LEU A 100 -0.81 -1.83 12.19
C LEU A 100 -0.04 -2.32 13.42
N CYS A 101 1.27 -2.05 13.47
CA CYS A 101 2.07 -2.33 14.64
C CYS A 101 1.56 -1.52 15.85
N PRO A 102 1.54 -2.07 17.09
CA PRO A 102 1.14 -1.30 18.27
C PRO A 102 1.93 0.00 18.47
N SER A 103 3.21 -0.01 18.10
CA SER A 103 4.11 1.15 18.15
C SER A 103 3.74 2.27 17.18
N PHE A 104 2.90 2.00 16.18
CA PHE A 104 2.31 3.02 15.33
C PHE A 104 1.24 3.81 16.09
N CYS A 105 0.40 3.12 16.86
CA CYS A 105 -0.70 3.73 17.62
C CYS A 105 -0.23 4.45 18.91
N SER A 106 1.00 4.19 19.37
CA SER A 106 1.58 4.83 20.55
C SER A 106 2.36 6.11 20.26
N ARG A 107 2.37 6.58 19.00
CA ARG A 107 3.02 7.81 18.54
C ARG A 107 2.00 8.94 18.48
#